data_AF-A0A7G5LU38-F1
#
_entry.id   AF-A0A7G5LU38-F1
#
_cell.length_a   1.000
_cell.length_b   1.000
_cell.length_c   1.000
_cell.angle_alpha   90.00
_cell.angle_beta   90.00
_cell.angle_gamma   90.00
#
_symmetry.space_group_name_H-M   'P 1'
#
loop_
_entity.id
_entity.type
_entity.pdbx_description
1 polymer ?
#
loop_
_entity_poly.entity_id
_entity_poly.type
_entity_poly.pdbx_seq_one_letter_code
_entity_poly.pdbx_strand_id
1 'polypeptide(L)'
;MSVRAYLAVDPAALRRLAGDERLPADAYEGVVAASDDEQDEYDAMAVAGEIAEERWGTVLVLAIEAPGGAGSEMSSPVALRDVEAIHVGDELAWYATQELDDVLAALGD
;
A
#
# COMPACT_ATOMS: atom_id res chain seq x y z
N MET A 1 -2.05 19.90 6.28
CA MET A 1 -1.37 19.16 5.20
C MET A 1 -1.86 17.74 5.27
N SER A 2 -2.10 17.12 4.13
CA SER A 2 -2.42 15.70 4.04
C SER A 2 -1.10 14.92 4.11
N VAL A 3 -1.08 13.76 4.74
CA VAL A 3 0.08 12.86 4.76
C VAL A 3 -0.32 11.51 4.18
N ARG A 4 0.65 10.73 3.72
CA ARG A 4 0.39 9.41 3.15
C ARG A 4 0.38 8.30 4.20
N ALA A 5 -0.39 7.26 3.89
CA ALA A 5 -0.31 5.97 4.53
C ALA A 5 0.12 4.92 3.51
N TYR A 6 0.95 3.98 3.96
CA TYR A 6 1.50 2.88 3.18
C TYR A 6 0.96 1.58 3.74
N LEU A 7 0.19 0.87 2.93
CA LEU A 7 -0.50 -0.35 3.32
C LEU A 7 0.30 -1.55 2.85
N ALA A 8 0.85 -2.31 3.78
CA ALA A 8 1.44 -3.61 3.51
C ALA A 8 0.31 -4.60 3.19
N VAL A 9 0.37 -5.26 2.03
CA VAL A 9 -0.69 -6.16 1.56
C VAL A 9 -0.13 -7.41 0.87
N ASP A 10 -0.96 -8.43 0.74
CA ASP A 10 -0.64 -9.62 -0.06
C ASP A 10 -1.15 -9.50 -1.52
N PRO A 11 -0.67 -10.36 -2.45
CA PRO A 11 -1.13 -10.33 -3.85
C PRO A 11 -2.63 -10.56 -4.04
N ALA A 12 -3.31 -11.28 -3.14
CA ALA A 12 -4.75 -11.47 -3.21
C ALA A 12 -5.50 -10.16 -2.92
N ALA A 13 -4.97 -9.27 -2.08
CA ALA A 13 -5.50 -7.93 -1.89
C ALA A 13 -5.55 -7.13 -3.20
N LEU A 14 -4.46 -7.14 -3.98
CA LEU A 14 -4.42 -6.50 -5.29
C LEU A 14 -5.49 -7.06 -6.24
N ARG A 15 -5.68 -8.39 -6.25
CA ARG A 15 -6.72 -9.05 -7.05
C ARG A 15 -8.14 -8.64 -6.64
N ARG A 16 -8.38 -8.43 -5.34
CA ARG A 16 -9.68 -7.92 -4.85
C ARG A 16 -9.94 -6.51 -5.35
N LEU A 17 -8.94 -5.63 -5.27
CA LEU A 17 -9.04 -4.27 -5.79
C LEU A 17 -9.30 -4.24 -7.30
N ALA A 18 -8.65 -5.13 -8.07
CA ALA A 18 -8.89 -5.28 -9.51
C ALA A 18 -10.34 -5.74 -9.81
N GLY A 19 -10.94 -6.51 -8.91
CA GLY A 19 -12.35 -6.94 -8.96
C GLY A 19 -13.36 -5.87 -8.49
N ASP A 20 -12.93 -4.63 -8.25
CA ASP A 20 -13.73 -3.53 -7.71
C ASP A 20 -14.30 -3.82 -6.30
N GLU A 21 -13.68 -4.76 -5.57
CA GLU A 21 -13.93 -5.00 -4.15
C GLU A 21 -13.14 -4.02 -3.28
N ARG A 22 -13.55 -3.90 -2.01
CA ARG A 22 -12.80 -3.14 -1.00
C ARG A 22 -11.91 -4.07 -0.19
N LEU A 23 -10.72 -3.60 0.16
CA LEU A 23 -9.89 -4.23 1.18
C LEU A 23 -10.48 -3.93 2.55
N PRO A 24 -10.85 -4.95 3.34
CA PRO A 24 -11.24 -4.73 4.72
C PRO A 24 -10.01 -4.35 5.56
N ALA A 25 -10.23 -3.71 6.70
CA ALA A 25 -9.15 -3.16 7.54
C ALA A 25 -8.20 -4.23 8.10
N ASP A 26 -8.62 -5.49 8.14
CA ASP A 26 -7.82 -6.64 8.60
C ASP A 26 -7.00 -7.30 7.48
N ALA A 27 -7.17 -6.87 6.22
CA ALA A 27 -6.44 -7.39 5.06
C ALA A 27 -5.13 -6.64 4.77
N TYR A 28 -4.79 -5.63 5.57
CA TYR A 28 -3.56 -4.86 5.43
C TYR A 28 -3.00 -4.46 6.80
N GLU A 29 -1.72 -4.10 6.82
CA GLU A 29 -1.12 -3.36 7.93
C GLU A 29 -0.77 -1.96 7.43
N GLY A 30 -1.22 -0.90 8.10
CA GLY A 30 -1.05 0.48 7.63
C GLY A 30 0.03 1.23 8.41
N VAL A 31 1.00 1.78 7.70
CA VAL A 31 2.05 2.64 8.25
C VAL A 31 1.81 4.07 7.78
N VAL A 32 1.52 4.98 8.70
CA VAL A 32 1.27 6.40 8.38
C VAL A 32 2.57 7.19 8.49
N ALA A 33 2.90 7.97 7.47
CA ALA A 33 4.06 8.85 7.47
C ALA A 33 3.99 9.87 8.63
N ALA A 34 5.14 10.18 9.22
CA ALA A 34 5.22 11.14 10.33
C ALA A 34 4.94 12.58 9.88
N SER A 35 5.22 12.90 8.62
CA SER A 35 4.90 14.16 7.95
C SER A 35 4.76 13.96 6.43
N ASP A 36 4.61 15.06 5.68
CA ASP A 36 4.62 15.10 4.21
C ASP A 36 6.03 15.34 3.62
N ASP A 37 7.07 15.24 4.45
CA ASP A 37 8.46 15.27 3.99
C ASP A 37 8.84 13.95 3.27
N GLU A 38 9.66 14.07 2.23
CA GLU A 38 10.10 12.94 1.39
C GLU A 38 10.76 11.81 2.20
N GLN A 39 11.55 12.16 3.23
CA GLN A 39 12.22 11.15 4.05
C GLN A 39 11.23 10.40 4.93
N ASP A 40 10.26 11.09 5.54
CA ASP A 40 9.24 10.47 6.39
C ASP A 40 8.30 9.56 5.57
N GLU A 41 7.99 9.96 4.33
CA GLU A 41 7.25 9.14 3.38
C GLU A 41 8.03 7.88 2.98
N TYR A 42 9.31 8.03 2.64
CA TYR A 42 10.17 6.90 2.30
C TYR A 42 10.32 5.92 3.48
N ASP A 43 10.56 6.43 4.69
CA ASP A 43 10.72 5.59 5.89
C ASP A 43 9.44 4.79 6.17
N ALA A 44 8.27 5.41 6.06
CA ALA A 44 6.99 4.72 6.24
C ALA A 44 6.73 3.65 5.17
N MET A 45 7.06 3.95 3.91
CA MET A 45 6.97 3.01 2.80
C MET A 45 7.91 1.81 2.96
N ALA A 46 9.15 2.05 3.38
CA ALA A 46 10.14 1.01 3.64
C ALA A 46 9.69 0.07 4.75
N VAL A 47 9.17 0.62 5.87
CA VAL A 47 8.61 -0.18 6.97
C VAL A 47 7.42 -1.02 6.48
N ALA A 48 6.51 -0.45 5.68
CA ALA A 48 5.41 -1.22 5.10
C ALA A 48 5.91 -2.35 4.18
N GLY A 49 7.00 -2.12 3.43
CA GLY A 49 7.65 -3.12 2.61
C GLY A 49 8.23 -4.28 3.43
N GLU A 50 8.96 -3.96 4.50
CA GLU A 50 9.50 -4.95 5.46
C GLU A 50 8.36 -5.79 6.07
N ILE A 51 7.27 -5.15 6.51
CA ILE A 51 6.09 -5.86 7.04
C ILE A 51 5.50 -6.81 5.99
N ALA A 52 5.40 -6.35 4.74
CA ALA A 52 4.84 -7.17 3.66
C ALA A 52 5.69 -8.41 3.36
N GLU A 53 7.01 -8.23 3.31
CA GLU A 53 7.97 -9.31 3.15
C GLU A 53 7.92 -10.30 4.31
N GLU A 54 7.96 -9.83 5.55
CA GLU A 54 7.92 -10.68 6.74
C GLU A 54 6.63 -11.50 6.85
N ARG A 55 5.49 -10.89 6.49
CA ARG A 55 4.17 -11.50 6.68
C ARG A 55 3.74 -12.39 5.51
N TRP A 56 4.08 -12.03 4.27
CA TRP A 56 3.60 -12.70 3.07
C TRP A 56 4.71 -13.16 2.10
N GLY A 57 5.98 -12.86 2.40
CA GLY A 57 7.11 -13.25 1.57
C GLY A 57 7.21 -12.47 0.26
N THR A 58 6.54 -11.33 0.14
CA THR A 58 6.56 -10.48 -1.05
C THR A 58 6.37 -9.03 -0.64
N VAL A 59 7.27 -8.16 -1.11
CA VAL A 59 7.14 -6.71 -0.91
C VAL A 59 6.06 -6.17 -1.83
N LEU A 60 4.92 -5.78 -1.25
CA LEU A 60 3.80 -5.17 -1.95
C LEU A 60 3.11 -4.15 -1.05
N VAL A 61 3.14 -2.88 -1.48
CA VAL A 61 2.69 -1.74 -0.68
C VAL A 61 1.77 -0.84 -1.50
N LEU A 62 0.67 -0.39 -0.91
CA LEU A 62 -0.24 0.59 -1.51
C LEU A 62 -0.10 1.94 -0.83
N ALA A 63 0.12 3.01 -1.59
CA ALA A 63 0.08 4.37 -1.06
C ALA A 63 -1.34 4.95 -1.15
N ILE A 64 -1.82 5.54 -0.06
CA ILE A 64 -3.12 6.23 0.02
C ILE A 64 -2.96 7.55 0.81
N GLU A 65 -3.93 8.45 0.67
CA GLU A 65 -4.09 9.59 1.58
C GLU A 65 -4.54 9.08 2.97
N ALA A 66 -3.84 9.50 4.04
CA ALA A 66 -4.19 9.12 5.41
C ALA A 66 -5.41 9.94 5.91
N PRO A 67 -6.58 9.32 6.16
CA PRO A 67 -7.81 10.05 6.48
C PRO A 67 -7.77 10.79 7.82
N GLY A 68 -6.87 10.39 8.74
CA GLY A 68 -6.70 11.03 10.06
C GLY A 68 -5.47 11.96 10.16
N GLY A 69 -4.61 11.99 9.14
CA GLY A 69 -3.32 12.70 9.20
C GLY A 69 -2.23 11.93 9.99
N ALA A 70 -1.09 12.58 10.20
CA ALA A 70 0.10 12.00 10.80
C ALA A 70 -0.15 11.35 12.17
N GLY A 71 0.41 10.15 12.36
CA GLY A 71 0.28 9.38 13.61
C GLY A 71 -1.10 8.77 13.85
N SER A 72 -2.00 8.82 12.86
CA SER A 72 -3.30 8.14 12.94
C SER A 72 -3.19 6.65 12.65
N GLU A 73 -4.07 5.86 13.22
CA GLU A 73 -4.18 4.43 12.91
C GLU A 73 -5.08 4.22 11.68
N MET A 74 -4.69 3.28 10.81
CA MET A 74 -5.50 2.87 9.67
C MET A 74 -6.50 1.78 10.09
N SER A 75 -7.79 2.06 9.94
CA SER A 75 -8.87 1.14 10.37
C SER A 75 -10.09 1.12 9.43
N SER A 76 -9.98 1.76 8.27
CA SER A 76 -11.10 1.91 7.32
C SER A 76 -10.93 1.01 6.10
N PRO A 77 -12.02 0.49 5.51
CA PRO A 77 -11.93 -0.23 4.24
C PRO A 77 -11.39 0.66 3.11
N VAL A 78 -10.53 0.11 2.25
CA VAL A 78 -9.85 0.82 1.16
C VAL A 78 -10.35 0.32 -0.18
N ALA A 79 -10.73 1.23 -1.09
CA ALA A 79 -11.10 0.92 -2.47
C ALA A 79 -9.97 1.32 -3.42
N LEU A 80 -9.98 0.80 -4.65
CA LEU A 80 -8.93 1.08 -5.64
C LEU A 80 -8.80 2.58 -5.95
N ARG A 81 -9.91 3.32 -5.95
CA ARG A 81 -9.92 4.78 -6.16
C ARG A 81 -9.23 5.58 -5.05
N ASP A 82 -9.01 4.97 -3.89
CA ASP A 82 -8.34 5.59 -2.76
C ASP A 82 -6.81 5.36 -2.85
N VAL A 83 -6.36 4.49 -3.75
CA VAL A 83 -4.94 4.16 -4.01
C VAL A 83 -4.33 5.17 -4.97
N GLU A 84 -3.22 5.78 -4.56
CA GLU A 84 -2.44 6.72 -5.38
C GLU A 84 -1.34 6.00 -6.15
N ALA A 85 -0.72 4.98 -5.55
CA ALA A 85 0.40 4.25 -6.12
C ALA A 85 0.51 2.83 -5.57
N ILE A 86 1.19 1.98 -6.35
CA ILE A 86 1.53 0.61 -6.00
C ILE A 86 3.05 0.48 -6.01
N HIS A 87 3.63 -0.07 -4.94
CA HIS A 87 5.06 -0.34 -4.82
C HIS A 87 5.30 -1.84 -4.72
N VAL A 88 6.25 -2.35 -5.50
CA VAL A 88 6.49 -3.79 -5.63
C VAL A 88 7.98 -4.12 -5.58
N GLY A 89 8.31 -5.22 -4.91
CA GLY A 89 9.67 -5.77 -4.85
C GLY A 89 10.61 -4.98 -3.93
N ASP A 90 11.81 -5.53 -3.73
CA ASP A 90 12.79 -5.04 -2.75
C ASP A 90 13.26 -3.60 -3.01
N GLU A 91 13.19 -3.14 -4.27
CA GLU A 91 13.51 -1.76 -4.67
C GLU A 91 12.29 -0.82 -4.59
N LEU A 92 11.13 -1.31 -4.13
CA LEU A 92 9.87 -0.57 -4.01
C LEU A 92 9.49 0.16 -5.32
N ALA A 93 9.63 -0.54 -6.44
CA ALA A 93 9.36 0.00 -7.77
C ALA A 93 7.94 0.56 -7.84
N TRP A 94 7.82 1.80 -8.33
CA TRP A 94 6.57 2.56 -8.38
C TRP A 94 5.77 2.27 -9.64
N TYR A 95 4.50 1.96 -9.47
CA TYR A 95 3.51 1.73 -10.52
C TYR A 95 2.25 2.56 -10.28
N ALA A 96 1.65 3.04 -11.36
CA ALA A 96 0.36 3.70 -11.31
C ALA A 96 -0.77 2.66 -11.18
N THR A 97 -1.94 3.06 -10.64
CA THR A 97 -3.10 2.15 -10.52
C THR A 97 -3.62 1.65 -11.87
N GLN A 98 -3.35 2.35 -12.97
CA GLN A 98 -3.70 1.88 -14.33
C GLN A 98 -2.84 0.69 -14.78
N GLU A 99 -1.69 0.46 -14.15
CA GLU A 99 -0.76 -0.64 -14.43
C GLU A 99 -1.03 -1.86 -13.54
N LEU A 100 -2.15 -1.86 -12.80
CA LEU A 100 -2.50 -2.92 -11.85
C LEU A 100 -2.53 -4.32 -12.50
N ASP A 101 -3.06 -4.44 -13.71
CA ASP A 101 -3.10 -5.72 -14.44
C ASP A 101 -1.69 -6.21 -14.80
N ASP A 102 -0.77 -5.30 -15.15
CA ASP A 102 0.62 -5.63 -15.46
C ASP A 102 1.39 -6.04 -14.19
N VAL A 103 1.13 -5.36 -13.06
CA VAL A 103 1.68 -5.74 -11.75
C VAL A 103 1.21 -7.14 -11.35
N LEU A 104 -0.08 -7.43 -11.48
CA LEU A 104 -0.64 -8.75 -11.21
C LEU A 104 -0.01 -9.84 -12.09
N ALA A 105 0.20 -9.55 -13.37
CA ALA A 105 0.87 -10.48 -14.28
C ALA A 105 2.33 -10.75 -13.88
N ALA A 106 3.03 -9.75 -13.35
CA ALA A 106 4.42 -9.89 -12.89
C ALA A 106 4.55 -10.68 -11.58
N LEU A 107 3.55 -10.60 -10.69
CA LEU A 107 3.50 -11.33 -9.42
C LEU A 107 3.19 -12.84 -9.59
N GLY A 108 2.69 -13.25 -10.76
CA GLY A 108 2.27 -14.63 -11.04
C GLY A 108 0.85 -14.95 -10.54
N ASP A 109 0.32 -16.10 -10.96
CA ASP A 109 -0.97 -16.66 -10.48
C ASP A 109 -0.82 -17.34 -9.11
#